data_AF-A0A0P1EUQ6-F1
#
_entry.id   AF-A0A0P1EUQ6-F1
#
_cell.length_a   1.000
_cell.length_b   1.000
_cell.length_c   1.000
_cell.angle_alpha   90.00
_cell.angle_beta   90.00
_cell.angle_gamma   90.00
#
_symmetry.space_group_name_H-M   'P 1'
#
loop_
_entity.id
_entity.type
_entity.pdbx_description
1 polymer ?
#
loop_
_entity_poly.entity_id
_entity_poly.type
_entity_poly.pdbx_seq_one_letter_code
_entity_poly.pdbx_strand_id
1 'polypeptide(L)'
;MSTKPLLFQIGHNKCATSALFFLFLRSHHMALHSGGRYWKRHHKGFLGMRSPQERIHDNILNGHAPLEGLERFTAFFDMEYKRGSDVVENFKRYATFARHYPNAKFLMNTRDKDDWLRSRVRHANGLYLKQEMARKNLSSDEVVAAWSSDFDRHLRKVRSFFKGEADRLLVFNTDKDDIQKLVDFAAPEFPLDTSHWAEVRSTDRIVEKKGWQDDGADLQIAMGDAA
;
A
#
# COMPACT_ATOMS: atom_id res chain seq x y z
N MET A 1 24.10 -0.53 -11.94
CA MET A 1 22.92 -0.83 -11.10
C MET A 1 22.84 0.24 -10.00
N SER A 2 21.65 0.72 -9.65
CA SER A 2 21.50 1.74 -8.60
C SER A 2 21.96 1.18 -7.24
N THR A 3 22.93 1.83 -6.61
CA THR A 3 23.42 1.52 -5.26
C THR A 3 22.57 2.17 -4.16
N LYS A 4 21.61 3.02 -4.55
CA LYS A 4 20.72 3.72 -3.64
C LYS A 4 19.78 2.72 -2.96
N PRO A 5 19.66 2.72 -1.62
CA PRO A 5 18.66 1.91 -0.95
C PRO A 5 17.24 2.27 -1.40
N LEU A 6 16.44 1.23 -1.63
CA LEU A 6 15.06 1.35 -2.05
C LEU A 6 14.17 0.49 -1.15
N LEU A 7 13.02 1.01 -0.77
CA LEU A 7 11.99 0.29 -0.05
C LEU A 7 10.64 0.41 -0.76
N PHE A 8 10.01 -0.73 -1.01
CA PHE A 8 8.69 -0.80 -1.61
C PHE A 8 7.69 -1.42 -0.64
N GLN A 9 6.70 -0.64 -0.21
CA GLN A 9 5.54 -1.19 0.46
C GLN A 9 4.65 -1.88 -0.58
N ILE A 10 4.43 -3.17 -0.38
CA ILE A 10 3.74 -4.06 -1.32
C ILE A 10 2.51 -4.75 -0.73
N GLY A 11 2.13 -4.45 0.51
CA GLY A 11 0.84 -4.87 1.07
C GLY A 11 -0.35 -4.09 0.50
N HIS A 12 -1.55 -4.51 0.90
CA HIS A 12 -2.77 -3.83 0.46
C HIS A 12 -2.87 -2.41 1.06
N ASN A 13 -3.61 -1.56 0.34
CA ASN A 13 -4.13 -0.32 0.93
C ASN A 13 -4.93 -0.63 2.21
N LYS A 14 -5.19 0.39 3.03
CA LYS A 14 -5.94 0.26 4.29
C LYS A 14 -5.25 -0.59 5.39
N CYS A 15 -4.04 -1.07 5.16
CA CYS A 15 -3.15 -1.66 6.17
C CYS A 15 -2.12 -0.63 6.69
N ALA A 16 -2.57 0.57 7.11
CA ALA A 16 -1.73 1.65 7.64
C ALA A 16 -0.67 2.25 6.67
N THR A 17 -0.90 2.21 5.35
CA THR A 17 0.04 2.75 4.33
C THR A 17 0.41 4.22 4.56
N SER A 18 -0.53 5.06 5.00
CA SER A 18 -0.23 6.47 5.32
C SER A 18 0.61 6.63 6.59
N ALA A 19 0.39 5.81 7.62
CA ALA A 19 1.21 5.87 8.85
C ALA A 19 2.65 5.47 8.56
N LEU A 20 2.85 4.40 7.78
CA LEU A 20 4.16 3.95 7.32
C LEU A 20 4.86 5.01 6.47
N PHE A 21 4.13 5.67 5.55
CA PHE A 21 4.67 6.80 4.79
C PHE A 21 5.17 7.93 5.70
N PHE A 22 4.39 8.33 6.71
CA PHE A 22 4.80 9.41 7.61
C PHE A 22 5.94 9.02 8.55
N LEU A 23 6.04 7.75 8.96
CA LEU A 23 7.20 7.24 9.69
C LEU A 23 8.50 7.50 8.90
N PHE A 24 8.53 7.09 7.63
CA PHE A 24 9.70 7.30 6.77
C PHE A 24 9.94 8.78 6.49
N LEU A 25 8.89 9.54 6.13
CA LEU A 25 9.02 10.95 5.81
C LEU A 25 9.54 11.78 6.98
N ARG A 26 9.04 11.53 8.20
CA ARG A 26 9.45 12.25 9.42
C ARG A 26 10.82 11.80 9.90
N SER A 27 11.20 10.55 9.64
CA SER A 27 12.59 10.05 9.79
C SER A 27 13.52 10.54 8.66
N HIS A 28 13.15 11.63 7.97
CA HIS A 28 13.93 12.31 6.93
C HIS A 28 14.23 11.50 5.66
N HIS A 29 13.45 10.45 5.36
CA HIS A 29 13.56 9.71 4.10
C HIS A 29 12.71 10.32 3.00
N MET A 30 13.22 10.26 1.77
CA MET A 30 12.47 10.67 0.58
C MET A 30 11.39 9.64 0.23
N ALA A 31 10.27 9.68 0.96
CA ALA A 31 9.14 8.78 0.78
C ALA A 31 8.11 9.33 -0.21
N LEU A 32 7.41 8.46 -0.94
CA LEU A 32 6.32 8.79 -1.86
C LEU A 32 5.08 7.97 -1.52
N HIS A 33 3.93 8.62 -1.41
CA HIS A 33 2.64 7.97 -1.16
C HIS A 33 1.66 8.20 -2.32
N SER A 34 1.18 7.11 -2.93
CA SER A 34 0.22 7.11 -4.06
C SER A 34 0.59 8.16 -5.12
N GLY A 35 -0.35 9.01 -5.53
CA GLY A 35 -0.17 10.06 -6.54
C GLY A 35 0.68 11.27 -6.11
N GLY A 36 1.36 11.20 -4.96
CA GLY A 36 2.26 12.26 -4.49
C GLY A 36 1.55 13.50 -3.94
N ARG A 37 0.33 13.35 -3.41
CA ARG A 37 -0.50 14.46 -2.91
C ARG A 37 0.22 15.33 -1.87
N TYR A 38 0.98 14.71 -0.96
CA TYR A 38 1.78 15.43 0.03
C TYR A 38 2.76 16.40 -0.64
N TRP A 39 3.62 15.90 -1.52
CA TRP A 39 4.60 16.69 -2.23
C TRP A 39 3.98 17.79 -3.09
N LYS A 40 2.90 17.49 -3.81
CA LYS A 40 2.18 18.49 -4.62
C LYS A 40 1.61 19.65 -3.78
N ARG A 41 1.18 19.38 -2.53
CA ARG A 41 0.60 20.39 -1.64
C ARG A 41 1.65 21.21 -0.90
N HIS A 42 2.73 20.57 -0.47
CA HIS A 42 3.72 21.19 0.43
C HIS A 42 4.97 21.71 -0.30
N HIS A 43 5.22 21.27 -1.54
CA HIS A 43 6.40 21.64 -2.32
C HIS A 43 6.01 21.91 -3.78
N LYS A 44 5.61 23.15 -4.08
CA LYS A 44 5.21 23.57 -5.43
C LYS A 44 6.34 23.30 -6.43
N GLY A 45 6.01 22.63 -7.55
CA GLY A 45 6.98 22.28 -8.59
C GLY A 45 7.85 21.05 -8.30
N PHE A 46 7.74 20.45 -7.10
CA PHE A 46 8.54 19.27 -6.74
C PHE A 46 8.13 18.00 -7.50
N LEU A 47 6.84 17.89 -7.82
CA LEU A 47 6.28 16.87 -8.69
C LEU A 47 5.56 17.54 -9.86
N GLY A 48 5.71 16.96 -11.04
CA GLY A 48 4.92 17.34 -12.21
C GLY A 48 3.43 17.02 -12.04
N MET A 49 2.63 17.45 -13.03
CA MET A 49 1.18 17.22 -13.05
C MET A 49 0.84 15.73 -13.08
N ARG A 50 1.57 14.96 -13.90
CA ARG A 50 1.41 13.51 -14.05
C ARG A 50 1.51 12.78 -12.71
N SER A 51 0.67 11.77 -12.51
CA SER A 51 0.76 10.93 -11.30
C SER A 51 2.06 10.13 -11.32
N PRO A 52 2.83 10.07 -10.23
CA PRO A 52 3.97 9.17 -10.12
C PRO A 52 3.62 7.70 -10.39
N GLN A 53 2.42 7.26 -9.99
CA GLN A 53 1.98 5.87 -10.20
C GLN A 53 1.63 5.58 -11.67
N GLU A 54 1.10 6.57 -12.37
CA GLU A 54 0.89 6.50 -13.81
C GLU A 54 2.23 6.40 -14.55
N ARG A 55 3.22 7.21 -14.14
CA ARG A 55 4.59 7.11 -14.66
C ARG A 55 5.19 5.72 -14.42
N ILE A 56 5.11 5.18 -13.21
CA ILE A 56 5.61 3.83 -12.89
C ILE A 56 4.94 2.78 -13.78
N HIS A 57 3.62 2.88 -13.94
CA HIS A 57 2.86 1.92 -14.74
C HIS A 57 3.29 1.95 -16.20
N ASP A 58 3.35 3.14 -16.80
CA ASP A 58 3.73 3.28 -18.20
C ASP A 58 5.21 2.93 -18.40
N ASN A 59 6.11 3.21 -17.45
CA ASN A 59 7.50 2.75 -17.51
C ASN A 59 7.55 1.22 -17.62
N ILE A 60 6.82 0.50 -16.76
CA ILE A 60 6.75 -0.96 -16.78
C ILE A 60 6.18 -1.47 -18.12
N LEU A 61 5.10 -0.86 -18.63
CA LEU A 61 4.49 -1.27 -19.89
C LEU A 61 5.42 -1.06 -21.10
N ASN A 62 6.26 -0.03 -21.05
CA ASN A 62 7.21 0.28 -22.12
C ASN A 62 8.58 -0.41 -21.93
N GLY A 63 8.74 -1.27 -20.91
CA GLY A 63 10.01 -1.97 -20.65
C GLY A 63 11.11 -1.10 -20.04
N HIS A 64 10.78 0.10 -19.57
CA HIS A 64 11.70 1.00 -18.87
C HIS A 64 11.85 0.58 -17.40
N ALA A 65 12.86 1.12 -16.72
CA ALA A 65 13.00 0.94 -15.28
C ALA A 65 11.79 1.53 -14.55
N PRO A 66 11.16 0.82 -13.58
CA PRO A 66 9.92 1.29 -12.95
C PRO A 66 10.00 2.72 -12.38
N LEU A 67 11.14 3.11 -11.80
CA LEU A 67 11.36 4.40 -11.15
C LEU A 67 11.96 5.48 -12.05
N GLU A 68 12.04 5.29 -13.36
CA GLU A 68 12.58 6.30 -14.29
C GLU A 68 11.82 7.65 -14.15
N GLY A 69 12.54 8.70 -13.80
CA GLY A 69 12.06 10.04 -13.47
C GLY A 69 11.51 10.22 -12.05
N LEU A 70 11.71 9.24 -11.15
CA LEU A 70 11.34 9.26 -9.74
C LEU A 70 12.52 8.95 -8.81
N GLU A 71 13.75 9.04 -9.31
CA GLU A 71 15.00 8.60 -8.66
C GLU A 71 15.29 9.37 -7.36
N ARG A 72 14.66 10.52 -7.15
CA ARG A 72 14.76 11.28 -5.89
C ARG A 72 14.16 10.54 -4.70
N PHE A 73 13.13 9.72 -4.92
CA PHE A 73 12.49 8.95 -3.86
C PHE A 73 13.28 7.69 -3.53
N THR A 74 13.08 7.18 -2.33
CA THR A 74 13.74 5.98 -1.79
C THR A 74 12.74 4.99 -1.20
N ALA A 75 11.62 5.48 -0.67
CA ALA A 75 10.58 4.63 -0.11
C ALA A 75 9.23 4.91 -0.79
N PHE A 76 8.50 3.86 -1.17
CA PHE A 76 7.26 3.96 -1.95
C PHE A 76 6.12 3.25 -1.23
N PHE A 77 5.02 3.97 -1.03
CA PHE A 77 3.84 3.53 -0.29
C PHE A 77 2.56 3.77 -1.08
N ASP A 78 1.58 2.89 -0.88
CA ASP A 78 0.24 2.96 -1.47
C ASP A 78 0.31 3.14 -2.99
N MET A 79 1.01 2.24 -3.68
CA MET A 79 1.25 2.30 -5.12
C MET A 79 0.02 1.91 -5.96
N GLU A 80 -1.13 2.49 -5.62
CA GLU A 80 -2.42 2.38 -6.31
C GLU A 80 -2.77 3.72 -6.96
N TYR A 81 -3.34 3.69 -8.16
CA TYR A 81 -3.95 4.87 -8.78
C TYR A 81 -5.10 4.50 -9.71
N LYS A 82 -5.97 5.47 -9.97
CA LYS A 82 -7.07 5.35 -10.91
C LYS A 82 -6.67 5.85 -12.29
N ARG A 83 -6.98 5.08 -13.33
CA ARG A 83 -6.79 5.42 -14.75
C ARG A 83 -8.12 5.23 -15.46
N GLY A 84 -8.86 6.32 -15.67
CA GLY A 84 -10.24 6.21 -16.16
C GLY A 84 -11.12 5.41 -15.20
N SER A 85 -11.77 4.36 -15.72
CA SER A 85 -12.55 3.39 -14.93
C SER A 85 -11.69 2.34 -14.23
N ASP A 86 -10.42 2.20 -14.59
CA ASP A 86 -9.54 1.16 -14.07
C ASP A 86 -8.78 1.60 -12.80
N VAL A 87 -8.42 0.60 -12.01
CA VAL A 87 -7.52 0.74 -10.86
C VAL A 87 -6.24 -0.01 -11.18
N VAL A 88 -5.14 0.71 -11.18
CA VAL A 88 -3.81 0.13 -11.35
C VAL A 88 -3.15 -0.02 -9.99
N GLU A 89 -2.78 -1.27 -9.69
CA GLU A 89 -2.16 -1.69 -8.45
C GLU A 89 -0.68 -2.03 -8.69
N ASN A 90 0.17 -1.01 -8.82
CA ASN A 90 1.61 -1.21 -9.09
C ASN A 90 2.30 -2.00 -7.98
N PHE A 91 1.79 -1.97 -6.74
CA PHE A 91 2.31 -2.80 -5.65
C PHE A 91 2.26 -4.31 -5.95
N LYS A 92 1.31 -4.77 -6.79
CA LYS A 92 1.23 -6.16 -7.25
C LYS A 92 2.28 -6.51 -8.31
N ARG A 93 3.03 -5.54 -8.82
CA ARG A 93 4.16 -5.72 -9.76
C ARG A 93 5.49 -5.93 -9.03
N TYR A 94 5.48 -6.30 -7.74
CA TYR A 94 6.67 -6.47 -6.90
C TYR A 94 7.78 -7.31 -7.55
N ALA A 95 7.44 -8.36 -8.32
CA ALA A 95 8.44 -9.16 -9.03
C ALA A 95 9.22 -8.36 -10.09
N THR A 96 8.56 -7.42 -10.77
CA THR A 96 9.23 -6.51 -11.71
C THR A 96 10.16 -5.57 -10.95
N PHE A 97 9.72 -5.00 -9.84
CA PHE A 97 10.58 -4.18 -8.98
C PHE A 97 11.80 -4.96 -8.47
N ALA A 98 11.61 -6.19 -7.98
CA ALA A 98 12.68 -7.03 -7.47
C ALA A 98 13.76 -7.36 -8.51
N ARG A 99 13.39 -7.51 -9.78
CA ARG A 99 14.33 -7.73 -10.89
C ARG A 99 15.14 -6.47 -11.24
N HIS A 100 14.50 -5.30 -11.29
CA HIS A 100 15.19 -4.05 -11.59
C HIS A 100 16.03 -3.52 -10.42
N TYR A 101 15.63 -3.85 -9.19
CA TYR A 101 16.24 -3.36 -7.96
C TYR A 101 16.60 -4.54 -7.03
N PRO A 102 17.68 -5.28 -7.35
CA PRO A 102 18.06 -6.50 -6.63
C PRO A 102 18.37 -6.25 -5.14
N ASN A 103 18.80 -5.05 -4.78
CA ASN A 103 19.13 -4.66 -3.40
C ASN A 103 17.97 -3.95 -2.67
N ALA A 104 16.77 -3.89 -3.26
CA ALA A 104 15.63 -3.27 -2.62
C ALA A 104 15.03 -4.15 -1.52
N LYS A 105 14.51 -3.49 -0.48
CA LYS A 105 13.70 -4.07 0.59
C LYS A 105 12.21 -3.95 0.24
N PHE A 106 11.42 -4.92 0.67
CA PHE A 106 9.99 -5.03 0.40
C PHE A 106 9.22 -5.19 1.71
N LEU A 107 8.22 -4.34 1.90
CA LEU A 107 7.36 -4.33 3.09
C LEU A 107 5.97 -4.83 2.73
N MET A 108 5.66 -6.07 3.10
CA MET A 108 4.32 -6.65 3.03
C MET A 108 3.58 -6.38 4.34
N ASN A 109 2.99 -5.19 4.45
CA ASN A 109 2.12 -4.83 5.57
C ASN A 109 0.75 -5.53 5.46
N THR A 110 0.31 -6.12 6.56
CA THR A 110 -0.98 -6.81 6.71
C THR A 110 -1.66 -6.33 7.98
N ARG A 111 -2.93 -6.70 8.17
CA ARG A 111 -3.70 -6.49 9.40
C ARG A 111 -4.75 -7.60 9.50
N ASP A 112 -5.60 -7.57 10.52
CA ASP A 112 -6.76 -8.46 10.57
C ASP A 112 -7.63 -8.33 9.30
N LYS A 113 -7.94 -9.45 8.65
CA LYS A 113 -8.56 -9.46 7.32
C LYS A 113 -9.99 -8.92 7.38
N ASP A 114 -10.72 -9.22 8.43
CA ASP A 114 -12.12 -8.84 8.57
C ASP A 114 -12.24 -7.34 8.85
N ASP A 115 -11.38 -6.82 9.72
CA ASP A 115 -11.20 -5.39 9.91
C ASP A 115 -10.83 -4.68 8.61
N TRP A 116 -9.93 -5.28 7.83
CA TRP A 116 -9.52 -4.73 6.54
C TRP A 116 -10.68 -4.67 5.54
N LEU A 117 -11.48 -5.74 5.44
CA LEU A 117 -12.68 -5.77 4.59
C LEU A 117 -13.68 -4.69 5.00
N ARG A 118 -14.03 -4.60 6.29
CA ARG A 118 -14.90 -3.53 6.83
C ARG A 118 -14.34 -2.14 6.50
N SER A 119 -13.03 -1.95 6.64
CA SER A 119 -12.36 -0.69 6.35
C SER A 119 -12.38 -0.31 4.86
N ARG A 120 -12.35 -1.30 3.96
CA ARG A 120 -12.49 -1.10 2.51
C ARG A 120 -13.92 -0.78 2.10
N VAL A 121 -14.91 -1.47 2.64
CA VAL A 121 -16.33 -1.18 2.37
C VAL A 121 -16.67 0.25 2.76
N ARG A 122 -16.24 0.69 3.95
CA ARG A 122 -16.49 2.05 4.44
C ARG A 122 -15.62 3.12 3.78
N HIS A 123 -14.69 2.74 2.90
CA HIS A 123 -13.74 3.68 2.33
C HIS A 123 -14.43 4.70 1.42
N ALA A 124 -14.16 5.98 1.72
CA ALA A 124 -14.76 7.11 1.01
C ALA A 124 -16.30 7.08 1.04
N ASN A 125 -16.89 6.73 2.19
CA ASN A 125 -18.35 6.65 2.39
C ASN A 125 -19.02 5.64 1.45
N GLY A 126 -18.47 4.42 1.36
CA GLY A 126 -18.97 3.39 0.45
C GLY A 126 -18.64 3.61 -1.02
N LEU A 127 -18.10 4.78 -1.41
CA LEU A 127 -17.84 5.10 -2.81
C LEU A 127 -16.83 4.12 -3.44
N TYR A 128 -15.85 3.65 -2.66
CA TYR A 128 -14.85 2.72 -3.17
C TYR A 128 -15.48 1.37 -3.53
N LEU A 129 -16.37 0.84 -2.69
CA LEU A 129 -17.15 -0.37 -2.97
C LEU A 129 -18.06 -0.15 -4.19
N LYS A 130 -18.83 0.94 -4.22
CA LYS A 130 -19.74 1.26 -5.35
C LYS A 130 -19.00 1.34 -6.68
N GLN A 131 -17.79 1.91 -6.69
CA GLN A 131 -16.95 1.98 -7.88
C GLN A 131 -16.43 0.62 -8.31
N GLU A 132 -16.05 -0.24 -7.36
CA GLU A 132 -15.59 -1.59 -7.66
C GLU A 132 -16.71 -2.50 -8.16
N MET A 133 -17.93 -2.35 -7.61
CA MET A 133 -19.15 -3.00 -8.12
C MET A 133 -19.42 -2.59 -9.57
N ALA A 134 -19.46 -1.29 -9.85
CA ALA A 134 -19.71 -0.77 -11.19
C ALA A 134 -18.63 -1.20 -12.19
N ARG A 135 -17.36 -1.18 -11.78
CA ARG A 135 -16.23 -1.54 -12.64
C ARG A 135 -16.19 -3.02 -13.01
N LYS A 136 -16.53 -3.89 -12.06
CA LYS A 136 -16.48 -5.35 -12.25
C LYS A 136 -17.81 -5.95 -12.69
N ASN A 137 -18.88 -5.15 -12.68
CA ASN A 137 -20.25 -5.61 -12.85
C ASN A 137 -20.60 -6.74 -11.84
N LEU A 138 -20.30 -6.49 -10.57
CA LEU A 138 -20.49 -7.44 -9.47
C LEU A 138 -21.36 -6.81 -8.37
N SER A 139 -22.05 -7.65 -7.61
CA SER A 139 -22.71 -7.29 -6.36
C SER A 139 -21.70 -6.92 -5.27
N SER A 140 -22.19 -6.32 -4.18
CA SER A 140 -21.36 -5.99 -3.01
C SER A 140 -20.65 -7.24 -2.47
N ASP A 141 -21.39 -8.34 -2.27
CA ASP A 141 -20.87 -9.57 -1.68
C ASP A 141 -19.81 -10.22 -2.57
N GLU A 142 -20.01 -10.23 -3.88
CA GLU A 142 -19.01 -10.72 -4.83
C GLU A 142 -17.74 -9.86 -4.83
N VAL A 143 -17.86 -8.53 -4.68
CA VAL A 143 -16.70 -7.64 -4.55
C VAL A 143 -15.94 -7.91 -3.25
N VAL A 144 -16.66 -8.06 -2.12
CA VAL A 144 -16.07 -8.35 -0.81
C VAL A 144 -15.39 -9.72 -0.82
N ALA A 145 -16.03 -10.75 -1.38
CA ALA A 145 -15.45 -12.08 -1.55
C ALA A 145 -14.20 -12.03 -2.45
N ALA A 146 -14.24 -11.27 -3.55
CA ALA A 146 -13.09 -11.08 -4.43
C ALA A 146 -11.93 -10.38 -3.72
N TRP A 147 -12.19 -9.37 -2.87
CA TRP A 147 -11.15 -8.73 -2.06
C TRP A 147 -10.57 -9.68 -1.01
N SER A 148 -11.40 -10.48 -0.33
CA SER A 148 -10.94 -11.48 0.63
C SER A 148 -10.01 -12.51 -0.01
N SER A 149 -10.41 -13.06 -1.16
CA SER A 149 -9.60 -14.00 -1.95
C SER A 149 -8.30 -13.36 -2.44
N ASP A 150 -8.36 -12.10 -2.90
CA ASP A 150 -7.18 -11.36 -3.37
C ASP A 150 -6.18 -11.09 -2.25
N PHE A 151 -6.65 -10.78 -1.03
CA PHE A 151 -5.81 -10.59 0.15
C PHE A 151 -4.95 -11.82 0.43
N ASP A 152 -5.58 -12.98 0.57
CA ASP A 152 -4.88 -14.22 0.89
C ASP A 152 -3.97 -14.64 -0.27
N ARG A 153 -4.45 -14.52 -1.51
CA ARG A 153 -3.68 -14.85 -2.71
C ARG A 153 -2.44 -14.00 -2.84
N HIS A 154 -2.54 -12.69 -2.63
CA HIS A 154 -1.39 -11.78 -2.74
C HIS A 154 -0.35 -12.08 -1.67
N LEU A 155 -0.77 -12.27 -0.41
CA LEU A 155 0.14 -12.67 0.67
C LEU A 155 0.87 -13.98 0.37
N ARG A 156 0.16 -15.01 -0.11
CA ARG A 156 0.79 -16.28 -0.51
C ARG A 156 1.78 -16.10 -1.65
N LYS A 157 1.43 -15.35 -2.69
CA LYS A 157 2.29 -15.12 -3.86
C LYS A 157 3.55 -14.33 -3.50
N VAL A 158 3.45 -13.31 -2.65
CA VAL A 158 4.61 -12.54 -2.18
C VAL A 158 5.55 -13.42 -1.35
N ARG A 159 5.01 -14.16 -0.37
CA ARG A 159 5.80 -15.09 0.46
C ARG A 159 6.51 -16.15 -0.39
N SER A 160 5.80 -16.72 -1.37
CA SER A 160 6.37 -17.71 -2.28
C SER A 160 7.48 -17.13 -3.16
N PHE A 161 7.33 -15.89 -3.62
CA PHE A 161 8.30 -15.25 -4.51
C PHE A 161 9.61 -14.93 -3.78
N PHE A 162 9.54 -14.41 -2.55
CA PHE A 162 10.72 -14.08 -1.73
C PHE A 162 11.15 -15.23 -0.82
N LYS A 163 10.78 -16.47 -1.14
CA LYS A 163 11.17 -17.63 -0.33
C LYS A 163 12.69 -17.75 -0.30
N GLY A 164 13.28 -17.66 0.89
CA GLY A 164 14.74 -17.68 1.08
C GLY A 164 15.40 -16.29 1.02
N GLU A 165 14.65 -15.21 0.82
CA GLU A 165 15.16 -13.83 0.77
C GLU A 165 14.70 -13.02 2.00
N ALA A 166 14.98 -13.52 3.21
CA ALA A 166 14.51 -12.90 4.46
C ALA A 166 14.98 -11.44 4.64
N ASP A 167 16.18 -11.11 4.15
CA ASP A 167 16.74 -9.75 4.22
C ASP A 167 16.04 -8.75 3.28
N ARG A 168 15.27 -9.27 2.30
CA ARG A 168 14.58 -8.46 1.29
C ARG A 168 13.09 -8.34 1.54
N LEU A 169 12.45 -9.24 2.28
CA LEU A 169 11.02 -9.19 2.54
C LEU A 169 10.73 -9.18 4.05
N LEU A 170 10.03 -8.12 4.49
CA LEU A 170 9.36 -8.10 5.78
C LEU A 170 7.86 -8.27 5.62
N VAL A 171 7.27 -9.25 6.30
CA VAL A 171 5.83 -9.29 6.56
C VAL A 171 5.54 -8.65 7.91
N PHE A 172 4.79 -7.56 7.91
CA PHE A 172 4.52 -6.73 9.08
C PHE A 172 3.01 -6.61 9.34
N ASN A 173 2.54 -7.23 10.42
CA ASN A 173 1.15 -7.13 10.86
C ASN A 173 0.95 -5.86 11.70
N THR A 174 0.28 -4.85 11.16
CA THR A 174 0.12 -3.54 11.79
C THR A 174 -0.74 -3.55 13.07
N ASP A 175 -1.46 -4.64 13.33
CA ASP A 175 -2.29 -4.78 14.53
C ASP A 175 -1.57 -5.52 15.66
N LYS A 176 -0.48 -6.24 15.36
CA LYS A 176 0.14 -7.20 16.29
C LYS A 176 1.66 -7.08 16.42
N ASP A 177 2.35 -6.71 15.36
CA ASP A 177 3.81 -6.60 15.40
C ASP A 177 4.24 -5.28 16.06
N ASP A 178 5.27 -5.37 16.89
CA ASP A 178 5.97 -4.20 17.41
C ASP A 178 6.68 -3.46 16.27
N ILE A 179 6.62 -2.13 16.26
CA ILE A 179 7.24 -1.30 15.23
C ILE A 179 8.76 -1.52 15.14
N GLN A 180 9.42 -1.94 16.22
CA GLN A 180 10.84 -2.25 16.24
C GLN A 180 11.21 -3.31 15.19
N LYS A 181 10.31 -4.25 14.90
CA LYS A 181 10.48 -5.24 13.83
C LYS A 181 10.73 -4.59 12.46
N LEU A 182 10.03 -3.50 12.16
CA LEU A 182 10.25 -2.74 10.93
C LEU A 182 11.52 -1.90 11.01
N VAL A 183 11.82 -1.31 12.17
CA VAL A 183 13.06 -0.53 12.37
C VAL A 183 14.29 -1.41 12.13
N ASP A 184 14.33 -2.60 12.73
CA ASP A 184 15.44 -3.53 12.59
C ASP A 184 15.60 -4.01 11.15
N PHE A 185 14.49 -4.34 10.49
CA PHE A 185 14.50 -4.73 9.07
C PHE A 185 14.95 -3.59 8.16
N ALA A 186 14.60 -2.34 8.48
CA ALA A 186 14.90 -1.19 7.64
C ALA A 186 16.36 -0.70 7.82
N ALA A 187 16.97 -1.01 8.95
CA ALA A 187 18.37 -0.67 9.24
C ALA A 187 19.37 -1.51 8.42
N PRO A 188 20.58 -0.96 8.16
CA PRO A 188 21.00 0.42 8.43
C PRO A 188 20.55 1.41 7.34
N GLU A 189 19.99 0.94 6.22
CA GLU A 189 19.74 1.76 5.04
C GLU A 189 18.67 2.82 5.24
N PHE A 190 17.72 2.54 6.14
CA PHE A 190 16.65 3.44 6.52
C PHE A 190 16.58 3.52 8.05
N PRO A 191 17.37 4.40 8.70
CA PRO A 191 17.21 4.67 10.13
C PRO A 191 15.82 5.28 10.38
N LEU A 192 15.02 4.64 11.22
CA LEU A 192 13.65 5.06 11.54
C LEU A 192 13.54 5.43 13.02
N ASP A 193 12.83 6.53 13.30
CA ASP A 193 12.51 6.95 14.65
C ASP A 193 11.10 6.44 15.03
N THR A 194 11.03 5.58 16.03
CA THR A 194 9.77 4.97 16.51
C THR A 194 8.79 6.01 17.05
N SER A 195 9.25 7.18 17.51
CA SER A 195 8.37 8.28 17.95
C SER A 195 7.50 8.85 16.83
N HIS A 196 7.86 8.59 15.57
CA HIS A 196 7.08 8.99 14.41
C HIS A 196 6.02 7.95 14.01
N TRP A 197 6.03 6.77 14.62
CA TRP A 197 5.00 5.76 14.44
C TRP A 197 3.75 6.13 15.24
N ALA A 198 2.70 6.51 14.52
CA ALA A 198 1.44 6.90 15.12
C ALA A 198 0.26 6.61 14.17
N GLU A 199 -0.93 6.48 14.74
CA GLU A 199 -2.16 6.39 13.96
C GLU A 199 -2.44 7.73 13.24
N VAL A 200 -2.16 7.79 11.94
CA VAL A 200 -2.38 9.00 11.14
C VAL A 200 -3.79 9.06 10.55
N ARG A 201 -4.37 7.89 10.24
CA ARG A 201 -5.65 7.82 9.52
C ARG A 201 -6.45 6.57 9.88
N SER A 202 -7.46 6.76 10.71
CA SER A 202 -8.46 5.75 11.04
C SER A 202 -9.70 5.91 10.16
N THR A 203 -10.32 4.80 9.73
CA THR A 203 -11.64 4.89 9.07
C THR A 203 -12.70 5.33 10.06
N ASP A 204 -12.66 4.80 11.29
CA ASP A 204 -13.65 5.09 12.33
C ASP A 204 -13.65 6.57 12.69
N ARG A 205 -12.47 7.15 12.98
CA ARG A 205 -12.35 8.60 13.24
C ARG A 205 -12.80 9.47 12.06
N ILE A 206 -12.69 8.99 10.81
CA ILE A 206 -13.17 9.74 9.63
C ILE A 206 -14.69 9.65 9.54
N VAL A 207 -15.27 8.47 9.76
CA VAL A 207 -16.73 8.24 9.76
C VAL A 207 -17.38 9.09 10.85
N GLU A 208 -16.85 9.04 12.07
CA GLU A 208 -17.29 9.85 13.21
C GLU A 208 -17.18 11.35 12.89
N LYS A 209 -15.99 11.83 12.49
CA LYS A 209 -15.77 13.25 12.17
C LYS A 209 -16.68 13.78 11.06
N LYS A 210 -17.12 12.93 10.13
CA LYS A 210 -17.91 13.32 8.96
C LYS A 210 -19.39 12.95 9.04
N GLY A 211 -19.82 12.25 10.10
CA GLY A 211 -21.20 11.79 10.26
C GLY A 211 -21.66 10.85 9.13
N TRP A 212 -20.78 9.96 8.67
CA TRP A 212 -21.09 9.00 7.61
C TRP A 212 -21.90 7.81 8.13
N GLN A 213 -22.79 7.25 7.31
CA GLN A 213 -23.50 6.00 7.65
C GLN A 213 -22.50 4.83 7.70
N ASP A 214 -22.63 3.97 8.72
CA ASP A 214 -21.71 2.85 8.95
C ASP A 214 -22.14 1.61 8.16
N ASP A 215 -22.09 1.71 6.83
CA ASP A 215 -22.46 0.64 5.89
C ASP A 215 -21.62 -0.66 6.08
N GLY A 216 -20.55 -0.61 6.90
CA GLY A 216 -19.72 -1.77 7.21
C GLY A 216 -20.08 -2.49 8.51
N ALA A 217 -20.99 -1.95 9.33
CA ALA A 217 -21.44 -2.59 10.58
C ALA A 217 -22.31 -3.84 10.32
N ASP A 218 -23.08 -3.82 9.22
CA ASP A 218 -24.01 -4.89 8.85
C ASP A 218 -23.38 -5.98 7.95
N LEU A 219 -22.07 -5.91 7.69
CA LEU A 219 -21.36 -6.94 6.93
C LEU A 219 -21.38 -8.28 7.70
N GLN A 220 -22.24 -9.20 7.26
CA GLN A 220 -22.12 -10.61 7.61
C GLN A 220 -20.91 -11.20 6.88
N ILE A 221 -19.73 -11.10 7.50
CA ILE A 221 -18.53 -11.75 6.99
C ILE A 221 -18.70 -13.25 7.27
N ALA A 222 -19.03 -14.02 6.23
CA ALA A 222 -19.01 -15.47 6.32
C ALA A 222 -17.61 -15.88 6.78
N MET A 223 -17.52 -16.48 7.98
CA MET A 223 -16.29 -17.05 8.49
C MET A 223 -15.85 -18.13 7.49
N GLY A 224 -14.92 -17.77 6.61
CA GLY A 224 -14.25 -18.75 5.78
C GLY A 224 -13.39 -19.58 6.71
N ASP A 225 -13.87 -20.78 7.04
CA ASP A 225 -13.13 -21.75 7.83
C ASP A 225 -11.72 -21.88 7.25
N ALA A 226 -10.72 -21.64 8.11
CA ALA A 226 -9.33 -21.90 7.80
C ALA A 226 -9.15 -23.41 7.69
N ALA A 227 -9.09 -23.91 6.46
CA ALA A 227 -8.57 -25.23 6.11
C ALA A 227 -7.11 -25.13 5.65
#